data_AF-A0AA36CUI6-F1
#
_entry.id   AF-A0AA36CUI6-F1
#
_cell.length_a   1.000
_cell.length_b   1.000
_cell.length_c   1.000
_cell.angle_alpha   90.00
_cell.angle_beta   90.00
_cell.angle_gamma   90.00
#
_symmetry.space_group_name_H-M   'P 1'
#
loop_
_entity.id
_entity.type
_entity.pdbx_description
1 polymer ?
#
loop_
_entity_poly.entity_id
_entity_poly.type
_entity_poly.pdbx_seq_one_letter_code
_entity_poly.pdbx_strand_id
1 'polypeptide(L)'
;MDYDFTVKLTAIDIKGIFCYKLLELIQVGPQAQFILPNRLTGSKTSLYIATRWEDNFVPLSGNIEEAVGADVLVQILLLAKFLFINDLHSDNCGYWKDTKEVAIVDFMPKAFFTFVNVKRAFLNNDSSVYWNSGHIDALEECDEETRMKVARKSLTKWDLLSNIDLAYEQITPEKDRMKQHEIGCKGCYSPTEELEQYINTVKHNIIKLSELFKASE
;
A
#
# COMPACT_ATOMS: atom_id res chain seq x y z
N MET A 1 -16.62 20.87 -11.87
CA MET A 1 -15.70 20.30 -10.87
C MET A 1 -14.78 19.42 -11.70
N ASP A 2 -13.64 19.98 -12.08
CA ASP A 2 -12.70 19.30 -12.96
C ASP A 2 -11.88 18.35 -12.10
N TYR A 3 -11.94 17.06 -12.41
CA TYR A 3 -11.17 16.03 -11.73
C TYR A 3 -9.89 15.81 -12.53
N ASP A 4 -8.77 16.26 -11.99
CA ASP A 4 -7.46 15.90 -12.54
C ASP A 4 -7.12 14.48 -12.08
N PHE A 5 -7.00 13.58 -13.05
CA PHE A 5 -6.64 12.18 -12.85
C PHE A 5 -5.25 11.91 -13.42
N THR A 6 -4.38 11.30 -12.62
CA THR A 6 -3.12 10.75 -13.12
C THR A 6 -3.37 9.32 -13.63
N VAL A 7 -2.93 9.02 -14.86
CA VAL A 7 -3.15 7.73 -15.52
C VAL A 7 -1.83 6.98 -15.68
N LYS A 8 -1.69 5.81 -15.05
CA LYS A 8 -0.50 4.95 -15.17
C LYS A 8 -0.76 3.77 -16.11
N LEU A 9 0.15 3.56 -17.08
CA LEU A 9 0.13 2.44 -18.03
C LEU A 9 1.14 1.37 -17.59
N THR A 10 0.69 0.39 -16.82
CA THR A 10 1.47 -0.81 -16.52
C THR A 10 0.68 -2.06 -16.87
N ALA A 11 1.37 -3.16 -17.15
CA ALA A 11 0.71 -4.46 -17.25
C ALA A 11 0.03 -4.76 -15.90
N ILE A 12 -1.21 -5.21 -15.98
CA ILE A 12 -2.12 -5.22 -14.84
C ILE A 12 -1.65 -6.23 -13.81
N ASP A 13 -1.52 -5.75 -12.58
CA ASP A 13 -1.28 -6.57 -11.41
C ASP A 13 -2.49 -6.44 -10.47
N ILE A 14 -3.22 -7.55 -10.30
CA ILE A 14 -4.40 -7.61 -9.44
C ILE A 14 -4.06 -7.25 -7.98
N LYS A 15 -2.82 -7.50 -7.54
CA LYS A 15 -2.33 -7.08 -6.22
C LYS A 15 -2.31 -5.56 -6.10
N GLY A 16 -1.99 -4.86 -7.19
CA GLY A 16 -2.02 -3.40 -7.25
C GLY A 16 -3.43 -2.85 -7.05
N ILE A 17 -4.42 -3.41 -7.76
CA ILE A 17 -5.84 -3.05 -7.62
C ILE A 17 -6.30 -3.24 -6.17
N PHE A 18 -6.00 -4.40 -5.59
CA PHE A 18 -6.28 -4.69 -4.19
C PHE A 18 -5.63 -3.67 -3.24
N CYS A 19 -4.33 -3.37 -3.43
CA CYS A 19 -3.62 -2.45 -2.55
C CYS A 19 -4.20 -1.03 -2.64
N TYR A 20 -4.52 -0.52 -3.83
CA TYR A 20 -5.17 0.77 -3.97
C TYR A 20 -6.49 0.82 -3.20
N LYS A 21 -7.33 -0.21 -3.32
CA LYS A 21 -8.60 -0.29 -2.58
C LYS A 21 -8.39 -0.38 -1.07
N LEU A 22 -7.43 -1.19 -0.61
CA LEU A 22 -7.12 -1.32 0.80
C LEU A 22 -6.62 -0.01 1.40
N LEU A 23 -5.68 0.67 0.73
CA LEU A 23 -5.11 1.95 1.20
C LEU A 23 -6.19 3.04 1.27
N GLU A 24 -7.12 3.07 0.32
CA GLU A 24 -8.32 3.93 0.37
C GLU A 24 -9.17 3.64 1.61
N LEU A 25 -9.50 2.36 1.87
CA LEU A 25 -10.35 1.97 3.01
C LEU A 25 -9.76 2.33 4.38
N ILE A 26 -8.43 2.22 4.51
CA ILE A 26 -7.73 2.58 5.76
C ILE A 26 -7.33 4.06 5.81
N GLN A 27 -7.75 4.87 4.83
CA GLN A 27 -7.53 6.32 4.74
C GLN A 27 -6.05 6.73 4.64
N VAL A 28 -5.22 5.89 4.02
CA VAL A 28 -3.79 6.18 3.78
C VAL A 28 -3.45 6.30 2.29
N GLY A 29 -4.40 6.02 1.41
CA GLY A 29 -4.26 6.21 -0.03
C GLY A 29 -5.41 7.05 -0.59
N PRO A 30 -5.21 7.65 -1.78
CA PRO A 30 -6.25 8.41 -2.44
C PRO A 30 -7.39 7.49 -2.89
N GLN A 31 -8.57 8.08 -3.11
CA GLN A 31 -9.69 7.36 -3.72
C GLN A 31 -9.28 6.87 -5.12
N ALA A 32 -9.42 5.56 -5.36
CA ALA A 32 -9.03 4.94 -6.63
C ALA A 32 -10.25 4.52 -7.45
N GLN A 33 -10.18 4.78 -8.76
CA GLN A 33 -11.14 4.32 -9.76
C GLN A 33 -10.45 3.37 -10.73
N PHE A 34 -11.10 2.24 -10.99
CA PHE A 34 -10.63 1.21 -11.92
C PHE A 34 -11.43 1.29 -13.22
N ILE A 35 -10.82 1.88 -14.24
CA ILE A 35 -11.48 2.19 -15.50
C ILE A 35 -11.15 1.10 -16.52
N LEU A 36 -12.16 0.29 -16.84
CA LEU A 36 -12.14 -0.65 -17.94
C LEU A 36 -12.76 0.00 -19.19
N PRO A 37 -12.04 0.08 -20.33
CA PRO A 37 -12.59 0.63 -21.56
C PRO A 37 -13.71 -0.28 -22.12
N ASN A 38 -14.85 0.31 -22.43
CA ASN A 38 -16.03 -0.40 -22.97
C ASN A 38 -15.88 -0.87 -24.42
N ARG A 39 -14.80 -0.48 -25.11
CA ARG A 39 -14.53 -0.87 -26.50
C ARG A 39 -13.07 -1.29 -26.64
N LEU A 40 -12.87 -2.45 -27.23
CA LEU A 40 -11.56 -2.91 -27.69
C LEU A 40 -11.13 -2.02 -28.86
N THR A 41 -10.21 -1.09 -28.63
CA THR A 41 -9.49 -0.42 -29.73
C THR A 41 -8.17 -1.16 -29.95
N GLY A 42 -8.12 -2.04 -30.96
CA GLY A 42 -6.93 -2.83 -31.29
C GLY A 42 -6.91 -4.24 -30.69
N SER A 43 -5.72 -4.82 -30.49
CA SER A 43 -5.50 -6.23 -30.10
C SER A 43 -5.21 -6.48 -28.62
N LYS A 44 -5.27 -5.45 -27.76
CA LYS A 44 -5.03 -5.57 -26.31
C LYS A 44 -5.97 -4.66 -25.52
N THR A 45 -6.63 -5.20 -24.51
CA THR A 45 -7.40 -4.45 -23.52
C THR A 45 -6.47 -3.93 -22.43
N SER A 46 -6.64 -2.67 -22.02
CA SER A 46 -5.90 -2.06 -20.90
C SER A 46 -6.86 -1.69 -19.78
N LEU A 47 -6.40 -1.76 -18.53
CA LEU A 47 -7.08 -1.19 -17.36
C LEU A 47 -6.33 0.08 -16.99
N TYR A 48 -7.07 1.13 -16.66
CA TYR A 48 -6.51 2.35 -16.10
C TYR A 48 -6.86 2.44 -14.62
N ILE A 49 -5.87 2.75 -13.80
CA ILE A 49 -6.08 3.15 -12.42
C ILE A 49 -5.98 4.67 -12.40
N ALA A 50 -7.04 5.32 -11.96
CA ALA A 50 -7.11 6.76 -11.81
C ALA A 50 -7.33 7.06 -10.32
N THR A 51 -6.45 7.84 -9.72
CA THR A 51 -6.59 8.30 -8.35
C THR A 51 -7.11 9.73 -8.33
N ARG A 52 -7.99 10.04 -7.38
CA ARG A 52 -8.41 11.41 -7.15
C ARG A 52 -7.22 12.19 -6.60
N TRP A 53 -6.84 13.27 -7.26
CA TRP A 53 -5.84 14.19 -6.72
C TRP A 53 -6.37 14.86 -5.44
N GLU A 54 -5.54 14.88 -4.39
CA GLU A 54 -5.86 15.57 -3.15
C GLU A 54 -4.75 16.60 -2.84
N ASP A 55 -5.11 17.89 -2.84
CA ASP A 55 -4.18 19.01 -2.60
C ASP A 55 -3.60 19.04 -1.18
N ASN A 56 -4.12 18.20 -0.28
CA ASN A 56 -3.63 18.03 1.07
C ASN A 56 -2.48 17.01 1.15
N PHE A 57 -2.11 16.32 0.06
CA PHE A 57 -0.94 15.44 0.06
C PHE A 57 0.35 16.26 0.20
N VAL A 58 1.17 15.91 1.19
CA VAL A 58 2.53 16.45 1.33
C VAL A 58 3.53 15.32 1.11
N PRO A 59 4.27 15.31 -0.02
CA PRO A 59 5.26 14.29 -0.28
C PRO A 59 6.45 14.43 0.68
N LEU A 60 7.15 13.33 0.95
CA LEU A 60 8.42 13.36 1.68
C LEU A 60 9.49 14.23 0.97
N SER A 61 9.39 14.44 -0.35
CA SER A 61 10.29 15.31 -1.10
C SER A 61 10.02 16.80 -0.87
N GLY A 62 8.86 17.12 -0.29
CA GLY A 62 8.42 18.49 -0.07
C GLY A 62 9.31 19.25 0.90
N ASN A 63 9.85 20.38 0.45
CA ASN A 63 10.56 21.35 1.29
C ASN A 63 9.57 22.06 2.22
N ILE A 64 9.45 21.66 3.47
CA ILE A 64 8.80 22.51 4.47
C ILE A 64 9.39 22.27 5.86
N GLU A 65 9.45 23.36 6.61
CA GLU A 65 10.14 23.64 7.89
C GLU A 65 9.86 22.68 9.07
N GLU A 66 9.08 21.62 8.84
CA GLU A 66 8.65 20.65 9.84
C GLU A 66 9.18 19.27 9.46
N ALA A 67 10.10 18.73 10.26
CA ALA A 67 10.64 17.40 10.05
C ALA A 67 9.51 16.36 10.08
N VAL A 68 9.48 15.45 9.09
CA VAL A 68 8.54 14.33 9.08
C VAL A 68 8.79 13.48 10.32
N GLY A 69 7.74 13.25 11.11
CA GLY A 69 7.82 12.43 12.30
C GLY A 69 8.19 10.98 11.97
N ALA A 70 9.04 10.38 12.83
CA ALA A 70 9.42 8.98 12.68
C ALA A 70 8.21 8.04 12.69
N ASP A 71 7.09 8.44 13.30
CA ASP A 71 5.83 7.69 13.30
C ASP A 71 5.23 7.55 11.90
N VAL A 72 5.26 8.59 11.06
CA VAL A 72 4.83 8.53 9.65
C VAL A 72 5.74 7.57 8.88
N LEU A 73 7.06 7.71 9.06
CA LEU A 73 8.05 6.88 8.39
C LEU A 73 7.89 5.39 8.76
N VAL A 74 7.65 5.10 10.03
CA VAL A 74 7.38 3.74 10.52
C VAL A 74 6.10 3.16 9.92
N GLN A 75 5.04 3.97 9.79
CA GLN A 75 3.79 3.54 9.15
C GLN A 75 3.98 3.21 7.67
N ILE A 76 4.77 4.01 6.94
CA ILE A 76 5.11 3.71 5.55
C ILE A 76 5.87 2.39 5.47
N LEU A 77 6.87 2.17 6.34
CA LEU A 77 7.62 0.91 6.37
C LEU A 77 6.73 -0.31 6.70
N LEU A 78 5.79 -0.15 7.63
CA LEU A 78 4.82 -1.19 7.98
C LEU A 78 4.00 -1.60 6.75
N LEU A 79 3.38 -0.64 6.07
CA LEU A 79 2.58 -0.92 4.88
C LEU A 79 3.45 -1.48 3.75
N ALA A 80 4.64 -0.90 3.51
CA ALA A 80 5.59 -1.37 2.49
C ALA A 80 5.99 -2.84 2.67
N LYS A 81 6.25 -3.24 3.92
CA LYS A 81 6.72 -4.57 4.24
C LYS A 81 5.61 -5.60 4.15
N PHE A 82 4.45 -5.31 4.74
CA PHE A 82 3.40 -6.30 4.90
C PHE A 82 2.42 -6.35 3.72
N LEU A 83 2.28 -5.27 2.94
CA LEU A 83 1.54 -5.28 1.68
C LEU A 83 2.42 -5.62 0.47
N PHE A 84 3.70 -5.93 0.68
CA PHE A 84 4.64 -6.22 -0.40
C PHE A 84 4.59 -5.19 -1.53
N ILE A 85 4.70 -3.91 -1.16
CA ILE A 85 4.81 -2.81 -2.10
C ILE A 85 6.22 -2.20 -2.03
N ASN A 86 6.66 -1.60 -3.14
CA ASN A 86 7.91 -0.87 -3.29
C ASN A 86 7.67 0.41 -4.09
N ASP A 87 8.75 1.01 -4.62
CA ASP A 87 8.70 2.27 -5.37
C ASP A 87 8.12 3.42 -4.54
N LEU A 88 8.37 3.37 -3.23
CA LEU A 88 7.97 4.38 -2.26
C LEU A 88 9.03 5.48 -2.17
N HIS A 89 9.42 6.04 -3.32
CA HIS A 89 10.29 7.21 -3.33
C HIS A 89 9.57 8.43 -2.76
N SER A 90 10.32 9.50 -2.49
CA SER A 90 9.83 10.60 -1.68
C SER A 90 8.64 11.38 -2.25
N ASP A 91 8.32 11.23 -3.54
CA ASP A 91 7.12 11.82 -4.16
C ASP A 91 5.88 10.91 -4.07
N ASN A 92 6.07 9.60 -3.85
CA ASN A 92 5.00 8.61 -3.86
C ASN A 92 4.41 8.34 -2.47
N CYS A 93 5.07 8.83 -1.43
CA CYS A 93 4.62 8.69 -0.05
C CYS A 93 4.93 9.95 0.75
N GLY A 94 4.27 10.09 1.88
CA GLY A 94 4.33 11.26 2.73
C GLY A 94 3.22 11.25 3.77
N TYR A 95 2.56 12.39 3.94
CA TYR A 95 1.47 12.54 4.89
C TYR A 95 0.37 13.46 4.35
N TRP A 96 -0.84 13.30 4.89
CA TRP A 96 -1.93 14.22 4.67
C TRP A 96 -1.77 15.45 5.56
N LYS A 97 -1.76 16.65 4.99
CA LYS A 97 -1.53 17.92 5.69
C LYS A 97 -2.46 18.13 6.88
N ASP A 98 -3.73 17.78 6.73
CA ASP A 98 -4.79 18.08 7.71
C ASP A 98 -4.77 17.14 8.92
N THR A 99 -4.38 15.87 8.71
CA THR A 99 -4.40 14.84 9.76
C THR A 99 -3.00 14.48 10.25
N LYS A 100 -1.96 14.85 9.50
CA LYS A 100 -0.57 14.39 9.65
C LYS A 100 -0.42 12.86 9.62
N GLU A 101 -1.42 12.18 9.08
CA GLU A 101 -1.42 10.73 8.93
C GLU A 101 -0.68 10.32 7.66
N VAL A 102 -0.17 9.09 7.64
CA VAL A 102 0.57 8.55 6.50
C VAL A 102 -0.25 8.59 5.21
N ALA A 103 0.41 8.93 4.11
CA ALA A 103 -0.13 8.92 2.76
C ALA A 103 0.79 8.12 1.81
N ILE A 104 0.21 7.24 1.00
CA ILE A 104 0.86 6.49 -0.09
C ILE A 104 -0.01 6.67 -1.34
N VAL A 105 0.52 7.41 -2.33
CA VAL A 105 -0.22 7.81 -3.53
C VAL A 105 0.13 6.99 -4.77
N ASP A 106 1.33 6.41 -4.81
CA ASP A 106 1.75 5.47 -5.86
C ASP A 106 2.74 4.46 -5.29
N PHE A 107 2.83 3.31 -5.96
CA PHE A 107 3.70 2.20 -5.58
C PHE A 107 3.77 1.17 -6.71
N MET A 108 4.66 0.19 -6.55
CA MET A 108 4.69 -1.00 -7.37
C MET A 108 4.55 -2.26 -6.49
N PRO A 109 3.72 -3.25 -6.86
CA PRO A 109 3.69 -4.53 -6.17
C PRO A 109 5.01 -5.30 -6.37
N LYS A 110 5.44 -6.06 -5.36
CA LYS A 110 6.58 -6.99 -5.46
C LYS A 110 6.17 -8.42 -5.08
N ALA A 111 7.12 -9.35 -5.21
CA ALA A 111 6.94 -10.73 -4.78
C ALA A 111 6.60 -10.81 -3.28
N PHE A 112 5.66 -11.68 -2.95
CA PHE A 112 5.18 -11.90 -1.58
C PHE A 112 5.65 -13.24 -1.02
N PHE A 113 5.81 -13.30 0.30
CA PHE A 113 6.26 -14.50 1.00
C PHE A 113 5.91 -14.44 2.49
N THR A 114 5.86 -15.60 3.14
CA THR A 114 5.73 -15.64 4.60
C THR A 114 7.06 -15.31 5.27
N PHE A 115 7.06 -14.39 6.23
CA PHE A 115 8.25 -14.12 7.01
C PHE A 115 8.49 -15.21 8.05
N VAL A 116 9.74 -15.66 8.14
CA VAL A 116 10.22 -16.52 9.23
C VAL A 116 10.28 -15.74 10.53
N ASN A 117 10.83 -14.52 10.49
CA ASN A 117 10.90 -13.60 11.62
C ASN A 117 10.24 -12.25 11.25
N VAL A 118 8.95 -12.11 11.60
CA VAL A 118 8.15 -10.92 11.27
C VAL A 118 8.65 -9.65 11.94
N LYS A 119 9.19 -9.74 13.17
CA LYS A 119 9.75 -8.60 13.89
C LYS A 119 10.97 -8.06 13.15
N ARG A 120 11.93 -8.93 12.83
CA ARG A 120 13.11 -8.57 12.05
C ARG A 120 12.74 -8.02 10.68
N ALA A 121 11.75 -8.62 10.02
CA ALA A 121 11.28 -8.14 8.74
C ALA A 121 10.73 -6.71 8.82
N PHE A 122 9.92 -6.41 9.84
CA PHE A 122 9.37 -5.08 10.10
C PHE A 122 10.45 -4.04 10.43
N LEU A 123 11.39 -4.39 11.31
CA LEU A 123 12.45 -3.48 11.76
C LEU A 123 13.50 -3.21 10.67
N ASN A 124 13.51 -4.00 9.59
CA ASN A 124 14.42 -3.78 8.47
C ASN A 124 13.96 -2.61 7.57
N ASN A 125 14.83 -1.59 7.46
CA ASN A 125 14.65 -0.36 6.72
C ASN A 125 14.92 -0.46 5.20
N ASP A 126 15.07 -1.65 4.59
CA ASP A 126 15.35 -1.78 3.13
C ASP A 126 14.44 -0.95 2.20
N SER A 127 13.21 -0.62 2.62
CA SER A 127 12.29 0.20 1.82
C SER A 127 12.59 1.71 1.86
N SER A 128 13.44 2.18 2.79
CA SER A 128 13.80 3.60 2.96
C SER A 128 14.97 4.03 2.07
N VAL A 129 15.52 3.14 1.24
CA VAL A 129 16.66 3.43 0.34
C VAL A 129 16.39 4.53 -0.67
N TYR A 130 15.11 4.89 -0.87
CA TYR A 130 14.68 5.95 -1.78
C TYR A 130 14.44 7.29 -1.06
N TRP A 131 14.75 7.39 0.23
CA TRP A 131 14.49 8.59 1.03
C TRP A 131 15.76 9.39 1.25
N ASN A 132 15.59 10.68 1.56
CA ASN A 132 16.70 11.54 1.95
C ASN A 132 17.32 11.08 3.28
N SER A 133 18.56 11.50 3.54
CA SER A 133 19.30 11.10 4.75
C SER A 133 18.59 11.50 6.04
N GLY A 134 17.95 12.68 6.09
CA GLY A 134 17.24 13.13 7.29
C GLY A 134 16.10 12.20 7.72
N HIS A 135 15.37 11.61 6.77
CA HIS A 135 14.36 10.60 7.09
C HIS A 135 14.96 9.27 7.53
N ILE A 136 16.12 8.90 6.98
CA ILE A 136 16.84 7.69 7.41
C ILE A 136 17.34 7.88 8.84
N ASP A 137 17.97 9.03 9.14
CA ASP A 137 18.46 9.38 10.47
C ASP A 137 17.33 9.37 11.50
N ALA A 138 16.18 10.00 11.19
CA ALA A 138 15.00 10.00 12.07
C ALA A 138 14.45 8.59 12.34
N LEU A 139 14.54 7.66 11.37
CA LEU A 139 14.17 6.26 11.56
C LEU A 139 15.18 5.48 12.39
N GLU A 140 16.47 5.76 12.25
CA GLU A 140 17.55 5.11 13.00
C GLU A 140 17.59 5.57 14.46
N GLU A 141 17.24 6.82 14.72
CA GLU A 141 17.06 7.37 16.08
C GLU A 141 15.78 6.85 16.76
N CYS A 142 14.81 6.37 15.99
CA CYS A 142 13.57 5.81 16.52
C CYS A 142 13.79 4.37 17.02
N ASP A 143 13.79 4.23 18.35
CA ASP A 143 14.07 2.95 18.99
C ASP A 143 13.01 1.86 18.67
N GLU A 144 13.41 0.60 18.86
CA GLU A 144 12.59 -0.55 18.54
C GLU A 144 11.23 -0.55 19.27
N GLU A 145 11.20 -0.17 20.55
CA GLU A 145 9.98 -0.16 21.36
C GLU A 145 8.98 0.87 20.80
N THR A 146 9.48 2.06 20.49
CA THR A 146 8.69 3.13 19.86
C THR A 146 8.15 2.68 18.51
N ARG A 147 8.97 2.04 17.66
CA ARG A 147 8.52 1.49 16.36
C ARG A 147 7.43 0.44 16.52
N MET A 148 7.60 -0.47 17.47
CA MET A 148 6.61 -1.52 17.76
C MET A 148 5.30 -0.94 18.31
N LYS A 149 5.38 0.12 19.14
CA LYS A 149 4.21 0.83 19.65
C LYS A 149 3.43 1.53 18.54
N VAL A 150 4.11 2.22 17.62
CA VAL A 150 3.49 2.82 16.44
C VAL A 150 2.81 1.75 15.60
N ALA A 151 3.51 0.65 15.29
CA ALA A 151 2.93 -0.43 14.50
C ALA A 151 1.67 -1.04 15.13
N ARG A 152 1.68 -1.29 16.44
CA ARG A 152 0.49 -1.77 17.18
C ARG A 152 -0.67 -0.79 17.04
N LYS A 153 -0.42 0.50 17.33
CA LYS A 153 -1.45 1.55 17.25
C LYS A 153 -2.03 1.65 15.84
N SER A 154 -1.20 1.62 14.81
CA SER A 154 -1.64 1.71 13.41
C SER A 154 -2.45 0.50 12.97
N LEU A 155 -2.00 -0.72 13.29
CA LEU A 155 -2.76 -1.94 12.96
C LEU A 155 -4.15 -1.97 13.60
N THR A 156 -4.26 -1.51 14.86
CA THR A 156 -5.55 -1.37 15.53
C THR A 156 -6.39 -0.26 14.90
N LYS A 157 -5.80 0.92 14.67
CA LYS A 157 -6.49 2.08 14.09
C LYS A 157 -7.08 1.76 12.71
N TRP A 158 -6.32 1.08 11.88
CA TRP A 158 -6.74 0.74 10.51
C TRP A 158 -7.69 -0.43 10.45
N ASP A 159 -7.94 -1.15 11.56
CA ASP A 159 -8.68 -2.41 11.57
C ASP A 159 -8.25 -3.31 10.40
N LEU A 160 -6.92 -3.47 10.26
CA LEU A 160 -6.32 -3.81 8.97
C LEU A 160 -6.79 -5.19 8.45
N LEU A 161 -6.99 -6.16 9.34
CA LEU A 161 -7.45 -7.49 8.95
C LEU A 161 -8.88 -7.46 8.39
N SER A 162 -9.79 -6.72 9.02
CA SER A 162 -11.16 -6.56 8.55
C SER A 162 -11.21 -5.79 7.23
N ASN A 163 -10.40 -4.74 7.10
CA ASN A 163 -10.32 -3.96 5.85
C ASN A 163 -9.66 -4.73 4.70
N ILE A 164 -8.80 -5.72 4.97
CA ILE A 164 -8.30 -6.64 3.93
C ILE A 164 -9.45 -7.46 3.33
N ASP A 165 -10.34 -7.99 4.16
CA ASP A 165 -11.52 -8.73 3.68
C ASP A 165 -12.46 -7.83 2.89
N LEU A 166 -12.76 -6.65 3.44
CA LEU A 166 -13.60 -5.67 2.77
C LEU A 166 -13.02 -5.20 1.43
N ALA A 167 -11.69 -5.00 1.35
CA ALA A 167 -11.03 -4.66 0.10
C ALA A 167 -11.20 -5.76 -0.94
N TYR A 168 -11.04 -7.03 -0.56
CA TYR A 168 -11.23 -8.17 -1.46
C TYR A 168 -12.67 -8.24 -1.99
N GLU A 169 -13.66 -8.06 -1.11
CA GLU A 169 -15.07 -8.00 -1.49
C GLU A 169 -15.34 -6.86 -2.48
N GLN A 170 -14.83 -5.66 -2.18
CA GLN A 170 -15.09 -4.46 -3.00
C GLN A 170 -14.44 -4.47 -4.37
N ILE A 171 -13.33 -5.21 -4.58
CA ILE A 171 -12.72 -5.34 -5.92
C ILE A 171 -13.26 -6.52 -6.73
N THR A 172 -14.15 -7.34 -6.13
CA THR A 172 -14.72 -8.52 -6.81
C THR A 172 -15.50 -8.13 -8.08
N PRO A 173 -16.34 -7.07 -8.09
CA PRO A 173 -17.00 -6.61 -9.32
C PRO A 173 -16.02 -6.25 -10.44
N GLU A 174 -14.93 -5.56 -10.13
CA GLU A 174 -13.87 -5.22 -11.10
C GLU A 174 -13.17 -6.47 -11.60
N LYS A 175 -12.86 -7.43 -10.71
CA LYS A 175 -12.28 -8.72 -11.07
C LYS A 175 -13.17 -9.48 -12.07
N ASP A 176 -14.47 -9.52 -11.82
CA ASP A 176 -15.44 -10.18 -12.68
C ASP A 176 -15.54 -9.48 -14.05
N ARG A 177 -15.54 -8.14 -14.06
CA ARG A 177 -15.51 -7.36 -15.30
C ARG A 177 -14.23 -7.59 -16.10
N MET A 178 -13.07 -7.65 -15.44
CA MET A 178 -11.78 -7.96 -16.09
C MET A 178 -11.80 -9.33 -16.74
N LYS A 179 -12.35 -10.34 -16.05
CA LYS A 179 -12.52 -11.69 -16.59
C LYS A 179 -13.43 -11.73 -17.81
N GLN A 180 -14.56 -11.00 -17.78
CA GLN A 180 -15.48 -10.90 -18.93
C GLN A 180 -14.84 -10.26 -20.17
N HIS A 181 -13.91 -9.33 -19.97
CA HIS A 181 -13.23 -8.60 -21.05
C HIS A 181 -11.88 -9.24 -21.44
N GLU A 182 -11.61 -10.47 -20.98
CA GLU A 182 -10.37 -11.23 -21.21
C GLU A 182 -9.10 -10.41 -20.87
N ILE A 183 -9.21 -9.54 -19.86
CA ILE A 183 -8.11 -8.71 -19.41
C ILE A 183 -7.17 -9.57 -18.55
N GLY A 184 -6.09 -10.03 -19.16
CA GLY A 184 -5.04 -10.77 -18.47
C GLY A 184 -4.25 -9.92 -17.48
N CYS A 185 -3.94 -10.50 -16.32
CA CYS A 185 -2.89 -9.98 -15.44
C CYS A 185 -1.54 -10.58 -15.86
N LYS A 186 -0.45 -9.85 -15.60
CA LYS A 186 0.90 -10.25 -16.03
C LYS A 186 1.30 -11.59 -15.40
N GLY A 187 1.58 -12.62 -16.21
CA GLY A 187 2.32 -13.81 -15.79
C GLY A 187 1.54 -14.95 -15.10
N CYS A 188 0.21 -14.96 -15.14
CA CYS A 188 -0.57 -15.92 -14.33
C CYS A 188 -1.49 -16.83 -15.15
N TYR A 189 -1.57 -18.09 -14.73
CA TYR A 189 -2.56 -19.06 -15.19
C TYR A 189 -3.96 -18.77 -14.59
N SER A 190 -4.03 -18.19 -13.38
CA SER A 190 -5.27 -17.76 -12.70
C SER A 190 -5.04 -16.54 -11.78
N PRO A 191 -5.45 -15.31 -12.17
CA PRO A 191 -5.32 -14.10 -11.34
C PRO A 191 -6.06 -14.17 -9.99
N THR A 192 -7.07 -15.03 -9.87
CA THR A 192 -7.81 -15.18 -8.60
C THR A 192 -7.01 -15.95 -7.57
N GLU A 193 -6.40 -17.07 -7.96
CA GLU A 193 -5.59 -17.90 -7.05
C GLU A 193 -4.36 -17.14 -6.53
N GLU A 194 -3.69 -16.39 -7.41
CA GLU A 194 -2.55 -15.56 -7.00
C GLU A 194 -2.95 -14.49 -5.98
N LEU A 195 -4.07 -13.80 -6.22
CA LEU A 195 -4.58 -12.79 -5.29
C LEU A 195 -4.95 -13.40 -3.93
N GLU A 196 -5.61 -14.56 -3.91
CA GLU A 196 -5.96 -15.26 -2.67
C GLU A 196 -4.71 -15.70 -1.90
N GLN A 197 -3.69 -16.24 -2.58
CA GLN A 197 -2.40 -16.58 -1.97
C GLN A 197 -1.69 -15.35 -1.40
N TYR A 198 -1.72 -14.24 -2.14
CA TYR A 198 -1.19 -12.96 -1.68
C TYR A 198 -1.91 -12.48 -0.42
N ILE A 199 -3.24 -12.41 -0.41
CA ILE A 199 -4.05 -11.98 0.74
C ILE A 199 -3.79 -12.87 1.96
N ASN A 200 -3.79 -14.19 1.77
CA ASN A 200 -3.51 -15.14 2.85
C ASN A 200 -2.12 -14.92 3.45
N THR A 201 -1.12 -14.64 2.61
CA THR A 201 0.25 -14.33 3.05
C THR A 201 0.32 -13.02 3.83
N VAL A 202 -0.35 -11.96 3.34
CA VAL A 202 -0.44 -10.66 4.01
C VAL A 202 -1.06 -10.82 5.40
N LYS A 203 -2.23 -11.48 5.48
CA LYS A 203 -2.93 -11.73 6.74
C LYS A 203 -2.08 -12.53 7.72
N HIS A 204 -1.46 -13.62 7.26
CA HIS A 204 -0.61 -14.46 8.10
C HIS A 204 0.54 -13.68 8.73
N ASN A 205 1.21 -12.83 7.95
CA ASN A 205 2.30 -12.00 8.45
C ASN A 205 1.80 -10.92 9.45
N ILE A 206 0.65 -10.30 9.21
CA ILE A 206 0.03 -9.31 10.12
C ILE A 206 -0.41 -9.97 11.43
N ILE A 207 -1.02 -11.16 11.37
CA ILE A 207 -1.43 -11.93 12.55
C ILE A 207 -0.21 -12.25 13.41
N LYS A 208 0.85 -12.80 12.81
CA LYS A 208 2.11 -13.07 13.53
C LYS A 208 2.70 -11.82 14.18
N LEU A 209 2.70 -10.67 13.50
CA LEU A 209 3.16 -9.42 14.10
C LEU A 209 2.27 -9.01 15.28
N SER A 210 0.95 -9.18 15.14
CA SER A 210 -0.04 -8.86 16.18
C SER A 210 0.07 -9.76 17.41
N GLU A 211 0.44 -11.03 17.23
CA GLU A 211 0.69 -11.96 18.34
C GLU A 211 1.89 -11.53 19.19
N LEU A 212 2.93 -10.96 18.58
CA LEU A 212 4.09 -10.43 19.32
C LEU A 212 3.70 -9.28 20.26
N PHE A 213 2.68 -8.50 19.89
CA PHE A 213 2.18 -7.43 20.75
C PHE A 213 1.51 -7.95 22.01
N LYS A 214 0.75 -9.04 21.90
CA LYS A 214 0.06 -9.70 23.02
C LYS A 214 1.04 -10.39 23.97
N ALA A 215 2.15 -10.90 23.46
CA ALA A 215 3.19 -11.55 24.26
C ALA A 215 4.06 -10.56 25.06
N SER A 216 3.92 -9.25 24.81
CA SER A 216 4.67 -8.18 25.48
C SER A 216 3.82 -7.41 26.52
N GLU A 217 2.60 -7.88 26.79
CA GLU A 217 1.70 -7.39 27.85
C GLU A 217 1.79 -8.30 29.09
#